data_AF-A0A8H4VYP8-F1
#
_entry.id   AF-A0A8H4VYP8-F1
#
_cell.length_a   1.000
_cell.length_b   1.000
_cell.length_c   1.000
_cell.angle_alpha   90.00
_cell.angle_beta   90.00
_cell.angle_gamma   90.00
#
_symmetry.space_group_name_H-M   'P 1'
#
loop_
_entity.id
_entity.type
_entity.pdbx_description
1 polymer ?
#
loop_
_entity_poly.entity_id
_entity_poly.type
_entity_poly.pdbx_seq_one_letter_code
_entity_poly.pdbx_strand_id
1 'polypeptide(L)'
;MQRARKKFNSIAASHAGARCVRTLLDTFEIATAAGSHICLVHKPLGLRQSDFQALCPACKLPQDLLKLTLTHILLALDYLHTKCRLIHTDIQTKNILLNIEGETVLTNFEEAEINDPSPCKVDGDRIIYTSRELRVRGSTGHPVLCDFGEARIGDGEFNDDIQPYLYRAPKVILEIPWGKNVDIWNLGVIVWDLSQNTHLYNAQDANNELSSAQHLDEMTALLEPHRNHSSSEAEPWWSF
;
A
#
# COMPACT_ATOMS: atom_id res chain seq x y z
N MET A 1 -2.58 7.20 14.26
CA MET A 1 -2.86 5.80 14.64
C MET A 1 -4.10 5.58 15.55
N GLN A 2 -4.16 6.03 16.82
CA GLN A 2 -5.28 5.68 17.73
C GLN A 2 -6.70 6.08 17.25
N ARG A 3 -6.84 7.15 16.45
CA ARG A 3 -8.14 7.60 15.93
C ARG A 3 -8.64 6.80 14.72
N ALA A 4 -7.75 6.25 13.90
CA ALA A 4 -8.13 5.35 12.80
C ALA A 4 -8.59 3.98 13.34
N ARG A 5 -8.04 3.55 14.50
CA ARG A 5 -8.27 2.25 15.15
C ARG A 5 -9.73 1.97 15.52
N LYS A 6 -10.52 2.97 15.94
CA LYS A 6 -11.92 2.76 16.38
C LYS A 6 -12.93 2.62 15.24
N LYS A 7 -12.58 3.02 14.00
CA LYS A 7 -13.55 3.13 12.90
C LYS A 7 -13.70 1.85 12.09
N PHE A 8 -12.71 0.96 12.10
CA PHE A 8 -12.74 -0.28 11.32
C PHE A 8 -13.70 -1.34 11.88
N ASN A 9 -13.87 -1.43 13.21
CA ASN A 9 -14.65 -2.51 13.82
C ASN A 9 -16.18 -2.30 13.82
N SER A 10 -16.69 -1.11 13.53
CA SER A 10 -18.13 -0.83 13.56
C SER A 10 -18.82 -0.74 12.19
N ILE A 11 -18.08 -0.80 11.07
CA ILE A 11 -18.60 -0.50 9.71
C ILE A 11 -18.42 -1.69 8.74
N ALA A 12 -17.81 -2.80 9.17
CA ALA A 12 -17.19 -3.79 8.29
C ALA A 12 -18.14 -4.72 7.49
N ALA A 13 -19.43 -4.85 7.85
CA ALA A 13 -20.23 -5.98 7.33
C ALA A 13 -20.86 -5.80 5.94
N SER A 14 -21.10 -4.58 5.45
CA SER A 14 -21.92 -4.37 4.24
C SER A 14 -21.17 -3.98 2.96
N HIS A 15 -19.89 -3.60 3.05
CA HIS A 15 -19.14 -3.10 1.89
C HIS A 15 -18.17 -4.15 1.34
N ALA A 16 -18.24 -4.44 0.04
CA ALA A 16 -17.38 -5.43 -0.60
C ALA A 16 -15.88 -5.15 -0.39
N GLY A 17 -15.50 -3.88 -0.39
CA GLY A 17 -14.12 -3.43 -0.15
C GLY A 17 -13.56 -3.65 1.25
N ALA A 18 -14.39 -3.90 2.27
CA ALA A 18 -13.90 -4.11 3.63
C ALA A 18 -12.95 -5.31 3.72
N ARG A 19 -13.16 -6.35 2.90
CA ARG A 19 -12.28 -7.54 2.81
C ARG A 19 -10.92 -7.27 2.15
N CYS A 20 -10.79 -6.13 1.45
CA CYS A 20 -9.61 -5.74 0.69
C CYS A 20 -8.71 -4.78 1.49
N VAL A 21 -9.04 -4.54 2.76
CA VAL A 21 -8.29 -3.68 3.68
C VAL A 21 -7.84 -4.48 4.89
N ARG A 22 -6.60 -4.28 5.32
CA ARG A 22 -6.05 -4.89 6.53
C ARG A 22 -6.81 -4.39 7.76
N THR A 23 -7.37 -5.32 8.53
CA THR A 23 -8.08 -5.01 9.78
C THR A 23 -7.26 -5.38 11.01
N LEU A 24 -7.46 -4.60 12.06
CA LEU A 24 -6.86 -4.81 13.38
C LEU A 24 -7.78 -5.71 14.21
N LEU A 25 -7.28 -6.88 14.59
CA LEU A 25 -8.01 -7.85 15.40
C LEU A 25 -7.99 -7.46 16.88
N ASP A 26 -6.84 -7.04 17.37
CA ASP A 26 -6.64 -6.69 18.78
C ASP A 26 -5.47 -5.72 18.96
N THR A 27 -5.37 -5.10 20.14
CA THR A 27 -4.26 -4.24 20.54
C THR A 27 -3.98 -4.39 22.01
N PHE A 28 -2.72 -4.59 22.36
CA PHE A 28 -2.26 -4.68 23.73
C PHE A 28 -0.92 -3.96 23.90
N GLU A 29 -0.45 -3.85 25.14
CA GLU A 29 0.83 -3.22 25.46
C GLU A 29 1.73 -4.21 26.20
N ILE A 30 3.01 -4.24 25.82
CA ILE A 30 4.06 -5.00 26.51
C ILE A 30 4.98 -4.01 27.21
N ALA A 31 5.04 -4.09 28.54
CA ALA A 31 6.00 -3.34 29.33
C ALA A 31 7.37 -4.03 29.32
N THR A 32 8.43 -3.28 29.00
CA THR A 32 9.82 -3.72 29.07
C THR A 32 10.65 -2.75 29.89
N ALA A 33 11.91 -3.10 30.21
CA ALA A 33 12.86 -2.18 30.84
C ALA A 33 13.09 -0.88 30.01
N ALA A 34 12.86 -0.92 28.70
CA ALA A 34 13.01 0.22 27.79
C ALA A 34 11.72 1.05 27.63
N GLY A 35 10.60 0.63 28.24
CA GLY A 35 9.31 1.31 28.14
C GLY A 35 8.16 0.40 27.71
N SER A 36 6.98 1.00 27.52
CA SER A 36 5.78 0.30 27.01
C SER A 36 5.79 0.27 25.48
N HIS A 37 5.53 -0.89 24.89
CA HIS A 37 5.42 -1.09 23.45
C HIS A 37 4.00 -1.48 23.08
N ILE A 38 3.37 -0.75 22.17
CA ILE A 38 2.04 -1.08 21.63
C ILE A 38 2.19 -2.21 20.60
N CYS A 39 1.46 -3.30 20.81
CA CYS A 39 1.39 -4.44 19.91
C CYS A 39 0.05 -4.44 19.15
N LEU A 40 0.13 -4.63 17.84
CA LEU A 40 -1.03 -4.62 16.94
C LEU A 40 -1.25 -6.01 16.35
N VAL A 41 -2.39 -6.63 16.68
CA VAL A 41 -2.72 -7.99 16.25
C VAL A 41 -3.53 -7.94 14.98
N HIS A 42 -3.14 -8.75 14.01
CA HIS A 42 -3.76 -8.78 12.70
C HIS A 42 -3.77 -10.21 12.14
N LYS A 43 -4.68 -10.50 11.21
CA LYS A 43 -4.67 -11.79 10.50
C LYS A 43 -3.38 -11.94 9.68
N PRO A 44 -2.70 -13.11 9.66
CA PRO A 44 -1.57 -13.33 8.77
C PRO A 44 -1.93 -13.10 7.29
N LEU A 45 -1.02 -12.50 6.53
CA LEU A 45 -1.09 -12.37 5.07
C LEU A 45 0.20 -12.96 4.48
N GLY A 46 0.17 -13.22 3.17
CA GLY A 46 1.28 -13.80 2.43
C GLY A 46 2.25 -12.74 1.90
N LEU A 47 2.76 -12.98 0.69
CA LEU A 47 3.75 -12.14 0.03
C LEU A 47 3.25 -10.70 -0.17
N ARG A 48 4.19 -9.76 -0.18
CA ARG A 48 3.93 -8.42 -0.72
C ARG A 48 3.72 -8.54 -2.23
N GLN A 49 2.97 -7.61 -2.80
CA GLN A 49 2.71 -7.57 -4.23
C GLN A 49 4.01 -7.47 -5.04
N SER A 50 4.99 -6.71 -4.55
CA SER A 50 6.33 -6.61 -5.15
C SER A 50 7.06 -7.95 -5.20
N ASP A 51 6.96 -8.74 -4.13
CA ASP A 51 7.65 -10.03 -4.02
C ASP A 51 6.96 -11.05 -4.94
N PHE A 52 5.62 -11.02 -5.02
CA PHE A 52 4.86 -11.85 -5.96
C PHE A 52 5.14 -11.47 -7.43
N GLN A 53 5.24 -10.17 -7.73
CA GLN A 53 5.62 -9.68 -9.05
C GLN A 53 6.98 -10.23 -9.49
N ALA A 54 7.97 -10.28 -8.58
CA ALA A 54 9.29 -10.83 -8.86
C ALA A 54 9.27 -12.34 -9.20
N LEU A 55 8.22 -13.07 -8.82
CA LEU A 55 8.01 -14.47 -9.18
C LEU A 55 7.36 -14.65 -10.56
N CYS A 56 6.83 -13.57 -11.15
CA CYS A 56 6.18 -13.62 -12.45
C CYS A 56 7.19 -13.52 -13.60
N PRO A 57 6.86 -14.03 -14.81
CA PRO A 57 7.70 -13.86 -15.99
C PRO A 57 8.03 -12.38 -16.26
N ALA A 58 9.31 -12.11 -16.55
CA ALA A 58 9.86 -10.76 -16.75
C ALA A 58 9.63 -9.80 -15.57
N CYS A 59 9.33 -10.31 -14.37
CA CYS A 59 8.97 -9.54 -13.19
C CYS A 59 7.77 -8.61 -13.42
N LYS A 60 6.80 -9.04 -14.26
CA LYS A 60 5.60 -8.27 -14.60
C LYS A 60 4.37 -9.08 -14.27
N LEU A 61 3.31 -8.42 -13.80
CA LEU A 61 2.04 -9.08 -13.63
C LEU A 61 1.40 -9.39 -15.00
N PRO A 62 0.96 -10.65 -15.22
CA PRO A 62 0.04 -10.96 -16.31
C PRO A 62 -1.20 -10.07 -16.25
N GLN A 63 -1.74 -9.72 -17.42
CA GLN A 63 -2.85 -8.77 -17.54
C GLN A 63 -4.07 -9.13 -16.67
N ASP A 64 -4.39 -10.42 -16.53
CA ASP A 64 -5.52 -10.86 -15.72
C ASP A 64 -5.27 -10.67 -14.22
N LEU A 65 -4.04 -10.93 -13.75
CA LEU A 65 -3.66 -10.67 -12.36
C LEU A 65 -3.57 -9.17 -12.08
N LEU A 66 -3.13 -8.37 -13.06
CA LEU A 66 -3.15 -6.91 -12.95
C LEU A 66 -4.58 -6.40 -12.79
N LYS A 67 -5.51 -6.79 -13.68
CA LYS A 67 -6.93 -6.42 -13.58
C LYS A 67 -7.54 -6.84 -12.24
N LEU A 68 -7.24 -8.05 -11.78
CA LEU A 68 -7.69 -8.56 -10.49
C LEU A 68 -7.15 -7.70 -9.34
N THR A 69 -5.85 -7.35 -9.38
CA THR A 69 -5.22 -6.50 -8.38
C THR A 69 -5.89 -5.14 -8.32
N LEU A 70 -6.05 -4.47 -9.47
CA LEU A 70 -6.67 -3.15 -9.55
C LEU A 70 -8.12 -3.16 -9.06
N THR A 71 -8.88 -4.20 -9.40
CA THR A 71 -10.28 -4.33 -8.95
C THR A 71 -10.36 -4.36 -7.42
N HIS A 72 -9.50 -5.13 -6.75
CA HIS A 72 -9.51 -5.23 -5.29
C HIS A 72 -9.00 -3.96 -4.61
N ILE A 73 -7.98 -3.29 -5.17
CA ILE A 73 -7.51 -2.02 -4.64
C ILE A 73 -8.56 -0.92 -4.82
N LEU A 74 -9.25 -0.86 -5.95
CA LEU A 74 -10.37 0.07 -6.16
C LEU A 74 -11.52 -0.18 -5.16
N LEU A 75 -11.85 -1.44 -4.89
CA LEU A 75 -12.83 -1.78 -3.85
C LEU A 75 -12.36 -1.32 -2.45
N ALA A 76 -11.08 -1.53 -2.13
CA ALA A 76 -10.48 -1.04 -0.88
C ALA A 76 -10.59 0.49 -0.77
N LEU A 77 -10.23 1.22 -1.83
CA LEU A 77 -10.30 2.69 -1.86
C LEU A 77 -11.73 3.19 -1.73
N ASP A 78 -12.69 2.59 -2.43
CA ASP A 78 -14.10 2.94 -2.30
C ASP A 78 -14.59 2.76 -0.86
N TYR A 79 -14.21 1.65 -0.21
CA TYR A 79 -14.52 1.43 1.21
C TYR A 79 -13.89 2.50 2.12
N LEU A 80 -12.59 2.74 1.95
CA LEU A 80 -11.84 3.69 2.77
C LEU A 80 -12.40 5.11 2.62
N HIS A 81 -12.62 5.54 1.39
CA HIS A 81 -13.04 6.90 1.07
C HIS A 81 -14.51 7.14 1.43
N THR A 82 -15.42 6.20 1.14
CA THR A 82 -16.87 6.43 1.33
C THR A 82 -17.38 6.03 2.70
N LYS A 83 -16.88 4.93 3.29
CA LYS A 83 -17.36 4.39 4.57
C LYS A 83 -16.46 4.80 5.71
N CYS A 84 -15.14 4.69 5.53
CA CYS A 84 -14.18 5.01 6.58
C CYS A 84 -13.81 6.49 6.63
N ARG A 85 -14.10 7.30 5.59
CA ARG A 85 -13.61 8.69 5.45
C ARG A 85 -12.13 8.77 5.80
N LEU A 86 -11.35 7.90 5.16
CA LEU A 86 -9.95 7.69 5.43
C LEU A 86 -9.20 7.70 4.10
N ILE A 87 -8.10 8.46 4.04
CA ILE A 87 -7.22 8.57 2.88
C ILE A 87 -5.93 7.85 3.24
N HIS A 88 -5.44 6.96 2.36
CA HIS A 88 -4.31 6.08 2.65
C HIS A 88 -2.96 6.83 2.61
N THR A 89 -2.78 7.69 1.61
CA THR A 89 -1.65 8.60 1.38
C THR A 89 -0.27 7.94 1.18
N ASP A 90 -0.17 6.62 1.33
CA ASP A 90 1.06 5.85 1.08
C ASP A 90 0.80 4.56 0.28
N ILE A 91 0.06 4.65 -0.84
CA ILE A 91 -0.21 3.46 -1.66
C ILE A 91 1.00 3.20 -2.54
N GLN A 92 1.61 2.02 -2.35
CA GLN A 92 2.75 1.49 -3.10
C GLN A 92 2.71 -0.04 -3.05
N THR A 93 3.42 -0.71 -3.95
CA THR A 93 3.36 -2.18 -4.10
C THR A 93 3.77 -2.94 -2.84
N LYS A 94 4.68 -2.39 -2.02
CA LYS A 94 5.08 -3.00 -0.73
C LYS A 94 3.98 -2.96 0.34
N ASN A 95 3.01 -2.05 0.21
CA ASN A 95 1.88 -1.89 1.14
C ASN A 95 0.64 -2.68 0.67
N ILE A 96 0.78 -3.50 -0.36
CA ILE A 96 -0.24 -4.45 -0.82
C ILE A 96 0.28 -5.85 -0.52
N LEU A 97 -0.44 -6.60 0.31
CA LEU A 97 -0.09 -7.98 0.64
C LEU A 97 -1.17 -8.93 0.13
N LEU A 98 -0.79 -10.12 -0.29
CA LEU A 98 -1.71 -11.14 -0.77
C LEU A 98 -2.35 -11.89 0.40
N ASN A 99 -3.65 -12.13 0.32
CA ASN A 99 -4.34 -12.95 1.30
C ASN A 99 -3.83 -14.40 1.26
N ILE A 100 -3.89 -15.09 2.39
CA ILE A 100 -3.60 -16.52 2.47
C ILE A 100 -4.93 -17.25 2.34
N GLU A 101 -5.05 -18.05 1.28
CA GLU A 101 -6.17 -18.97 1.09
C GLU A 101 -5.80 -20.35 1.64
N GLY A 102 -6.72 -20.96 2.38
CA GLY A 102 -6.55 -22.28 2.98
C GLY A 102 -6.00 -22.22 4.42
N GLU A 103 -6.77 -22.76 5.36
CA GLU A 103 -6.41 -22.83 6.79
C GLU A 103 -5.17 -23.71 7.03
N THR A 104 -4.93 -24.69 6.15
CA THR A 104 -3.81 -25.63 6.25
C THR A 104 -2.44 -24.96 6.14
N VAL A 105 -2.32 -23.80 5.48
CA VAL A 105 -1.03 -23.10 5.37
C VAL A 105 -0.53 -22.67 6.75
N LEU A 106 -1.42 -22.15 7.59
CA LEU A 106 -1.06 -21.70 8.94
C LEU A 106 -0.87 -22.89 9.87
N THR A 107 -1.75 -23.89 9.81
CA THR A 107 -1.59 -25.13 10.62
C THR A 107 -0.27 -25.84 10.30
N ASN A 108 0.09 -25.99 9.02
CA ASN A 108 1.36 -26.60 8.64
C ASN A 108 2.57 -25.78 9.10
N PHE A 109 2.45 -24.44 9.10
CA PHE A 109 3.50 -23.56 9.59
C PHE A 109 3.71 -23.74 11.10
N GLU A 110 2.63 -23.78 11.87
CA GLU A 110 2.65 -24.03 13.32
C GLU A 110 3.23 -25.41 13.64
N GLU A 111 2.76 -26.46 12.96
CA GLU A 111 3.28 -27.82 13.12
C GLU A 111 4.76 -27.92 12.77
N ALA A 112 5.21 -27.21 11.73
CA ALA A 112 6.62 -27.20 11.36
C ALA A 112 7.48 -26.49 12.42
N GLU A 113 7.01 -25.40 13.02
CA GLU A 113 7.72 -24.70 14.10
C GLU A 113 7.75 -25.50 15.40
N ILE A 114 6.70 -26.28 15.70
CA ILE A 114 6.68 -27.19 16.86
C ILE A 114 7.67 -28.34 16.68
N ASN A 115 7.69 -28.96 15.49
CA ASN A 115 8.52 -30.14 15.22
C ASN A 115 10.00 -29.79 14.99
N ASP A 116 10.27 -28.60 14.45
CA ASP A 116 11.59 -28.10 14.12
C ASP A 116 11.69 -26.61 14.51
N PRO A 117 11.99 -26.29 15.77
CA PRO A 117 11.99 -24.90 16.23
C PRO A 117 13.03 -24.04 15.51
N SER A 118 12.64 -22.80 15.19
CA SER A 118 13.54 -21.85 14.53
C SER A 118 14.78 -21.57 15.39
N PRO A 119 15.97 -21.47 14.78
CA PRO A 119 17.19 -21.15 15.52
C PRO A 119 17.02 -19.86 16.32
N CYS A 120 17.38 -19.89 17.61
CA CYS A 120 17.32 -18.73 18.48
C CYS A 120 18.67 -18.41 19.11
N LYS A 121 18.88 -17.13 19.42
CA LYS A 121 20.02 -16.61 20.19
C LYS A 121 19.50 -15.97 21.47
N VAL A 122 20.15 -16.26 22.59
CA VAL A 122 19.97 -15.52 23.85
C VAL A 122 20.95 -14.35 23.87
N ASP A 123 20.42 -13.15 24.08
CA ASP A 123 21.17 -11.90 24.16
C ASP A 123 20.73 -11.15 25.44
N GLY A 124 21.39 -11.43 26.55
CA GLY A 124 20.99 -10.91 27.86
C GLY A 124 19.62 -11.45 28.29
N ASP A 125 18.65 -10.54 28.46
CA ASP A 125 17.26 -10.84 28.81
C ASP A 125 16.36 -11.09 27.58
N ARG A 126 16.92 -11.04 26.37
CA ARG A 126 16.18 -11.19 25.11
C ARG A 126 16.46 -12.53 24.46
N ILE A 127 15.42 -13.14 23.92
CA ILE A 127 15.53 -14.27 23.01
C ILE A 127 15.18 -13.78 21.61
N ILE A 128 16.11 -13.94 20.68
CA ILE A 128 15.98 -13.52 19.29
C ILE A 128 15.80 -14.79 18.47
N TYR A 129 14.64 -14.93 17.83
CA TYR A 129 14.37 -16.03 16.92
C TYR A 129 14.68 -15.63 15.49
N THR A 130 15.23 -16.56 14.72
CA THR A 130 15.30 -16.41 13.27
C THR A 130 13.90 -16.59 12.71
N SER A 131 13.45 -15.73 11.80
CA SER A 131 12.12 -15.85 11.20
C SER A 131 12.06 -17.07 10.29
N ARG A 132 11.06 -17.94 10.51
CA ARG A 132 10.70 -19.02 9.57
C ARG A 132 9.94 -18.44 8.38
N GLU A 133 10.31 -18.90 7.18
CA GLU A 133 9.61 -18.53 5.94
C GLU A 133 8.21 -19.16 5.90
N LEU A 134 7.18 -18.34 5.71
CA LEU A 134 5.82 -18.81 5.48
C LEU A 134 5.65 -19.25 4.04
N ARG A 135 5.76 -20.57 3.80
CA ARG A 135 5.64 -21.15 2.46
C ARG A 135 4.18 -21.32 2.06
N VAL A 136 3.65 -20.34 1.35
CA VAL A 136 2.33 -20.43 0.73
C VAL A 136 2.45 -21.25 -0.56
N ARG A 137 2.05 -22.52 -0.53
CA ARG A 137 1.97 -23.39 -1.73
C ARG A 137 0.54 -23.35 -2.29
N GLY A 138 0.35 -22.85 -3.51
CA GLY A 138 -0.96 -22.84 -4.17
C GLY A 138 -1.37 -21.45 -4.66
N SER A 139 -2.68 -21.19 -4.73
CA SER A 139 -3.23 -19.88 -5.09
C SER A 139 -2.95 -18.88 -3.98
N THR A 140 -2.21 -17.82 -4.30
CA THR A 140 -2.20 -16.62 -3.46
C THR A 140 -3.59 -16.00 -3.51
N GLY A 141 -4.13 -15.62 -2.36
CA GLY A 141 -5.43 -14.98 -2.28
C GLY A 141 -5.43 -13.56 -2.81
N HIS A 142 -6.59 -12.92 -2.72
CA HIS A 142 -6.79 -11.56 -3.20
C HIS A 142 -5.86 -10.54 -2.52
N PRO A 143 -5.48 -9.45 -3.21
CA PRO A 143 -4.65 -8.41 -2.61
C PRO A 143 -5.41 -7.62 -1.54
N VAL A 144 -4.69 -7.26 -0.49
CA VAL A 144 -5.17 -6.53 0.67
C VAL A 144 -4.29 -5.30 0.88
N LEU A 145 -4.91 -4.13 0.89
CA LEU A 145 -4.25 -2.86 1.18
C LEU A 145 -3.91 -2.79 2.68
N CYS A 146 -2.65 -2.52 2.97
CA CYS A 146 -2.05 -2.58 4.30
C CYS A 146 -1.30 -1.28 4.62
N ASP A 147 -0.88 -1.16 5.88
CA ASP A 147 -0.10 -0.05 6.40
C ASP A 147 -0.79 1.32 6.36
N PHE A 148 -1.55 1.60 7.42
CA PHE A 148 -2.25 2.86 7.64
C PHE A 148 -1.47 3.82 8.54
N GLY A 149 -0.13 3.68 8.61
CA GLY A 149 0.74 4.55 9.41
C GLY A 149 0.61 6.02 9.02
N GLU A 150 0.52 6.28 7.70
CA GLU A 150 0.46 7.62 7.12
C GLU A 150 -0.97 8.11 6.84
N ALA A 151 -2.00 7.31 7.10
CA ALA A 151 -3.36 7.65 6.72
C ALA A 151 -3.90 8.93 7.41
N ARG A 152 -4.74 9.69 6.69
CA ARG A 152 -5.51 10.83 7.22
C ARG A 152 -6.99 10.49 7.37
N ILE A 153 -7.64 11.07 8.39
CA ILE A 153 -9.06 10.84 8.70
C ILE A 153 -9.84 12.12 8.43
N GLY A 154 -10.91 12.00 7.66
CA GLY A 154 -11.82 13.10 7.33
C GLY A 154 -12.07 13.22 5.83
N ASP A 155 -13.03 14.06 5.49
CA ASP A 155 -13.38 14.41 4.10
C ASP A 155 -12.87 15.83 3.73
N GLY A 156 -12.06 16.44 4.61
CA GLY A 156 -11.53 17.79 4.42
C GLY A 156 -10.33 17.83 3.49
N GLU A 157 -9.89 19.05 3.19
CA GLU A 157 -8.63 19.28 2.49
C GLU A 157 -7.45 19.28 3.45
N PHE A 158 -6.34 18.73 2.99
CA PHE A 158 -5.08 18.59 3.72
C PHE A 158 -3.96 19.27 2.94
N ASN A 159 -2.86 19.62 3.61
CA ASN A 159 -1.73 20.34 3.01
C ASN A 159 -0.37 19.88 3.53
N ASP A 160 -0.32 18.73 4.20
CA ASP A 160 0.90 18.12 4.70
C ASP A 160 1.60 17.28 3.62
N ASP A 161 2.91 17.07 3.81
CA ASP A 161 3.75 16.25 2.91
C ASP A 161 3.43 14.76 3.10
N ILE A 162 3.01 14.14 2.01
CA ILE A 162 2.59 12.74 1.95
C ILE A 162 3.15 12.07 0.69
N GLN A 163 2.92 10.76 0.59
CA GLN A 163 3.31 9.90 -0.53
C GLN A 163 4.83 9.76 -0.69
N PRO A 164 5.32 8.56 -1.02
CA PRO A 164 6.70 8.41 -1.42
C PRO A 164 6.94 9.18 -2.70
N TYR A 165 8.15 9.69 -2.85
CA TYR A 165 8.49 10.72 -3.83
C TYR A 165 8.02 10.42 -5.26
N LEU A 166 8.32 9.23 -5.80
CA LEU A 166 7.96 8.84 -7.17
C LEU A 166 6.46 8.55 -7.39
N TYR A 167 5.70 8.39 -6.30
CA TYR A 167 4.26 8.17 -6.35
C TYR A 167 3.48 9.44 -6.06
N ARG A 168 4.16 10.53 -5.69
CA ARG A 168 3.56 11.77 -5.22
C ARG A 168 2.69 12.41 -6.29
N ALA A 169 1.49 12.84 -5.92
CA ALA A 169 0.56 13.54 -6.79
C ALA A 169 1.04 14.99 -7.04
N PRO A 170 0.77 15.58 -8.21
CA PRO A 170 1.20 16.94 -8.53
C PRO A 170 0.66 17.97 -7.54
N LYS A 171 -0.57 17.83 -7.05
CA LYS A 171 -1.11 18.73 -6.00
C LYS A 171 -0.25 18.72 -4.74
N VAL A 172 0.28 17.57 -4.34
CA VAL A 172 1.17 17.45 -3.17
C VAL A 172 2.53 18.08 -3.49
N ILE A 173 3.09 17.87 -4.68
CA ILE A 173 4.35 18.51 -5.12
C ILE A 173 4.22 20.04 -5.16
N LEU A 174 3.07 20.55 -5.61
CA LEU A 174 2.77 21.97 -5.74
C LEU A 174 2.28 22.62 -4.44
N GLU A 175 2.23 21.87 -3.32
CA GLU A 175 1.71 22.34 -2.02
C GLU A 175 0.27 22.88 -2.09
N ILE A 176 -0.53 22.36 -3.03
CA ILE A 176 -1.94 22.68 -3.19
C ILE A 176 -2.76 21.76 -2.27
N PRO A 177 -3.85 22.26 -1.65
CA PRO A 177 -4.73 21.42 -0.86
C PRO A 177 -5.19 20.18 -1.62
N TRP A 178 -5.13 19.04 -0.94
CA TRP A 178 -5.39 17.73 -1.51
C TRP A 178 -6.43 16.96 -0.70
N GLY A 179 -7.01 15.95 -1.33
CA GLY A 179 -8.01 15.06 -0.72
C GLY A 179 -7.83 13.63 -1.21
N LYS A 180 -8.87 12.81 -1.07
CA LYS A 180 -8.84 11.37 -1.36
C LYS A 180 -8.33 10.96 -2.75
N ASN A 181 -8.38 11.86 -3.74
CA ASN A 181 -7.96 11.58 -5.11
C ASN A 181 -6.45 11.36 -5.24
N VAL A 182 -5.65 11.75 -4.25
CA VAL A 182 -4.21 11.40 -4.20
C VAL A 182 -3.97 9.89 -4.18
N ASP A 183 -4.87 9.11 -3.56
CA ASP A 183 -4.79 7.65 -3.55
C ASP A 183 -5.07 7.06 -4.95
N ILE A 184 -5.97 7.70 -5.71
CA ILE A 184 -6.28 7.31 -7.09
C ILE A 184 -5.08 7.60 -8.01
N TRP A 185 -4.39 8.71 -7.78
CA TRP A 185 -3.11 8.99 -8.45
C TRP A 185 -2.08 7.91 -8.16
N ASN A 186 -1.86 7.54 -6.89
CA ASN A 186 -0.93 6.46 -6.54
C ASN A 186 -1.27 5.15 -7.24
N LEU A 187 -2.56 4.80 -7.32
CA LEU A 187 -3.00 3.60 -8.04
C LEU A 187 -2.62 3.67 -9.52
N GLY A 188 -2.79 4.82 -10.17
CA GLY A 188 -2.37 5.04 -11.55
C GLY A 188 -0.87 4.80 -11.77
N VAL A 189 -0.04 5.31 -10.86
CA VAL A 189 1.42 5.08 -10.89
C VAL A 189 1.74 3.58 -10.71
N ILE A 190 1.12 2.92 -9.72
CA ILE A 190 1.34 1.49 -9.45
C ILE A 190 0.98 0.59 -10.63
N VAL A 191 -0.03 0.93 -11.44
CA VAL A 191 -0.39 0.16 -12.65
C VAL A 191 0.82 0.00 -13.57
N TRP A 192 1.61 1.07 -13.72
CA TRP A 192 2.82 1.03 -14.53
C TRP A 192 3.87 0.12 -13.90
N ASP A 193 4.18 0.31 -12.62
CA ASP A 193 5.17 -0.50 -11.88
C ASP A 193 4.86 -2.00 -11.99
N LEU A 194 3.61 -2.38 -11.79
CA LEU A 194 3.15 -3.77 -11.84
C LEU A 194 3.18 -4.36 -13.27
N SER A 195 2.98 -3.54 -14.30
CA SER A 195 2.90 -4.01 -15.69
C SER A 195 4.22 -3.91 -16.45
N GLN A 196 5.12 -3.01 -16.07
CA GLN A 196 6.36 -2.71 -16.78
C GLN A 196 7.62 -3.10 -16.03
N ASN A 197 7.54 -3.39 -14.72
CA ASN A 197 8.71 -3.65 -13.87
C ASN A 197 9.72 -2.48 -13.86
N THR A 198 9.21 -1.26 -13.99
CA THR A 198 9.95 0.00 -13.90
C THR A 198 9.04 1.04 -13.27
N HIS A 199 9.59 2.10 -12.70
CA HIS A 199 8.78 3.22 -12.22
C HIS A 199 8.23 4.04 -13.39
N LEU A 200 7.03 4.60 -13.22
CA LEU A 200 6.42 5.49 -14.21
C LEU A 200 7.23 6.77 -14.41
N TYR A 201 7.79 7.27 -13.31
CA TYR A 201 8.60 8.49 -13.24
C TYR A 201 9.98 8.16 -12.69
N ASN A 202 11.01 8.87 -13.16
CA ASN A 202 12.35 8.83 -12.61
C ASN A 202 12.59 10.02 -11.67
N ALA A 203 12.05 11.19 -12.02
CA ALA A 203 12.10 12.42 -11.24
C ALA A 203 13.52 12.85 -10.82
N GLN A 204 14.50 12.61 -11.68
CA GLN A 204 15.92 12.89 -11.43
C GLN A 204 16.45 14.00 -12.33
N ASP A 205 17.14 14.98 -11.75
CA ASP A 205 17.80 16.04 -12.51
C ASP A 205 19.10 15.57 -13.20
N ALA A 206 19.82 16.50 -13.82
CA ALA A 206 21.09 16.23 -14.50
C ALA A 206 22.20 15.65 -13.59
N ASN A 207 22.06 15.77 -12.26
CA ASN A 207 22.98 15.24 -11.26
C ASN A 207 22.51 13.90 -10.69
N ASN A 208 21.38 13.36 -11.17
CA ASN A 208 20.68 12.20 -10.62
C ASN A 208 20.08 12.43 -9.22
N GLU A 209 19.81 13.69 -8.84
CA GLU A 209 19.13 14.02 -7.59
C GLU A 209 17.62 14.12 -7.82
N LEU A 210 16.83 13.71 -6.82
CA LEU A 210 15.38 13.80 -6.89
C LEU A 210 14.93 15.26 -6.97
N SER A 211 14.20 15.62 -8.03
CA SER A 211 13.79 17.00 -8.33
C SER A 211 12.30 17.12 -8.60
N SER A 212 11.64 18.03 -7.90
CA SER A 212 10.19 18.22 -7.99
C SER A 212 9.81 18.84 -9.33
N ALA A 213 10.66 19.73 -9.85
CA ALA A 213 10.52 20.29 -11.19
C ALA A 213 10.59 19.18 -12.24
N GLN A 214 11.60 18.31 -12.16
CA GLN A 214 11.73 17.20 -13.11
C GLN A 214 10.54 16.25 -13.03
N HIS A 215 10.05 15.95 -11.82
CA HIS A 215 8.88 15.09 -11.64
C HIS A 215 7.65 15.69 -12.34
N LEU A 216 7.40 16.99 -12.16
CA LEU A 216 6.29 17.70 -12.81
C LEU A 216 6.47 17.77 -14.33
N ASP A 217 7.70 17.94 -14.84
CA ASP A 217 8.00 17.94 -16.26
C ASP A 217 7.70 16.57 -16.90
N GLU A 218 8.07 15.48 -16.23
CA GLU A 218 7.73 14.12 -16.67
C GLU A 218 6.22 13.86 -16.67
N MET A 219 5.51 14.32 -15.62
CA MET A 219 4.04 14.25 -15.58
C MET A 219 3.40 15.04 -16.73
N THR A 220 3.89 16.25 -16.98
CA THR A 220 3.43 17.13 -18.05
C THR A 220 3.63 16.47 -19.41
N ALA A 221 4.84 15.96 -19.68
CA ALA A 221 5.16 15.28 -20.93
C ALA A 221 4.30 14.03 -21.18
N LEU A 222 3.90 13.33 -20.12
CA LEU A 222 3.06 12.13 -20.21
C LEU A 222 1.56 12.44 -20.38
N LEU A 223 1.06 13.43 -19.63
CA LEU A 223 -0.38 13.68 -19.47
C LEU A 223 -0.91 14.82 -20.34
N GLU A 224 -0.06 15.76 -20.76
CA GLU A 224 -0.50 16.75 -21.73
C GLU A 224 -0.73 16.06 -23.07
N PRO A 225 -1.93 16.19 -23.67
CA PRO A 225 -2.09 15.80 -25.05
C PRO A 225 -1.07 16.58 -25.88
N HIS A 226 -0.59 16.03 -27.01
CA HIS A 226 -0.05 16.84 -28.09
C HIS A 226 -1.16 17.80 -28.57
N ARG A 227 -1.41 18.89 -27.83
CA ARG A 227 -2.46 19.85 -28.08
C ARG A 227 -1.99 20.73 -29.22
N ASN A 228 -2.49 20.47 -30.42
CA ASN A 228 -2.60 21.52 -31.42
C ASN A 228 -3.36 22.69 -30.77
N HIS A 229 -2.72 23.86 -30.75
CA HIS A 229 -3.19 25.06 -30.07
C HIS A 229 -4.60 25.49 -30.49
N SER A 230 -5.64 25.13 -29.73
CA SER A 230 -6.95 25.82 -29.77
C SER A 230 -7.97 25.33 -28.73
N SER A 231 -7.70 25.48 -27.43
CA SER A 231 -8.82 25.66 -26.46
C SER A 231 -8.34 26.32 -25.18
N SER A 232 -8.81 27.54 -24.94
CA SER A 232 -8.50 28.36 -23.75
C SER A 232 -9.38 28.05 -22.53
N GLU A 233 -10.10 26.92 -22.54
CA GLU A 233 -11.12 26.58 -21.52
C GLU A 233 -10.89 25.21 -20.85
N ALA A 234 -9.72 24.59 -21.01
CA ALA A 234 -9.45 23.35 -20.30
C ALA A 234 -8.92 23.63 -18.89
N GLU A 235 -9.59 23.05 -17.90
CA GLU A 235 -9.04 22.88 -16.55
C GLU A 235 -7.63 22.27 -16.63
N PRO A 236 -6.68 22.74 -15.81
CA PRO A 236 -5.35 22.16 -15.78
C PRO A 236 -5.34 20.67 -15.52
N TRP A 237 -4.38 19.94 -16.10
CA TRP A 237 -4.30 18.47 -15.94
C TRP A 237 -4.09 18.04 -14.49
N TRP A 238 -3.64 18.94 -13.62
CA TRP A 238 -3.48 18.73 -12.18
C TRP A 238 -4.77 18.95 -11.36
N SER A 239 -5.90 19.31 -11.97
CA SER A 239 -7.15 19.69 -11.28
C SER A 239 -8.04 18.52 -10.78
N PHE A 240 -7.52 17.29 -10.67
CA PHE A 240 -8.32 16.12 -10.24
C PHE A 240 -8.61 16.04 -8.73
#